data_AF-A0A6P0YVM3-F1
#
_entry.id   AF-A0A6P0YVM3-F1
#
_cell.length_a   1.000
_cell.length_b   1.000
_cell.length_c   1.000
_cell.angle_alpha   90.00
_cell.angle_beta   90.00
_cell.angle_gamma   90.00
#
_symmetry.space_group_name_H-M   'P 1'
#
loop_
_entity.id
_entity.type
_entity.pdbx_description
1 polymer ?
#
loop_
_entity_poly.entity_id
_entity_poly.type
_entity_poly.pdbx_seq_one_letter_code
_entity_poly.pdbx_strand_id
1 'polypeptide(L)'
;MSHSTHKNTPNGKTIFLVASMAGWMLVGGALIYLAPLFANALFHSETTEIWMETLNRGGYNPMISIVGGGIVFVITLAGTLIWSPKFGQTR
;
A
#
# COMPACT_ATOMS: atom_id res chain seq x y z
N MET A 1 3.59 -46.98 -13.05
CA MET A 1 4.43 -45.78 -12.82
C MET A 1 3.48 -44.64 -12.51
N SER A 2 3.16 -44.40 -11.23
CA SER A 2 2.15 -43.42 -10.81
C SER A 2 2.83 -42.06 -10.66
N HIS A 3 2.47 -41.10 -11.50
CA HIS A 3 2.96 -39.73 -11.46
C HIS A 3 2.11 -38.97 -10.44
N SER A 4 2.59 -38.87 -9.19
CA SER A 4 1.96 -38.02 -8.17
C SER A 4 2.21 -36.56 -8.52
N THR A 5 1.21 -35.89 -9.06
CA THR A 5 1.18 -34.44 -9.22
C THR A 5 1.14 -33.80 -7.83
N HIS A 6 2.31 -33.41 -7.33
CA HIS A 6 2.44 -32.64 -6.10
C HIS A 6 1.79 -31.28 -6.32
N LYS A 7 0.55 -31.10 -5.83
CA LYS A 7 -0.12 -29.80 -5.81
C LYS A 7 0.69 -28.91 -4.88
N ASN A 8 1.45 -27.98 -5.45
CA ASN A 8 2.14 -26.94 -4.69
C ASN A 8 1.09 -25.93 -4.19
N THR A 9 0.34 -26.31 -3.17
CA THR A 9 -0.61 -25.42 -2.49
C THR A 9 0.21 -24.39 -1.70
N PRO A 10 0.05 -23.08 -1.94
CA PRO A 10 0.74 -22.06 -1.16
C PRO A 10 0.48 -22.29 0.32
N ASN A 11 1.54 -22.37 1.12
CA ASN A 11 1.40 -22.50 2.56
C ASN A 11 0.87 -21.17 3.14
N GLY A 12 0.31 -21.22 4.36
CA GLY A 12 -0.25 -20.02 5.01
C GLY A 12 0.76 -18.89 5.18
N LYS A 13 2.06 -19.22 5.32
CA LYS A 13 3.15 -18.23 5.38
C LYS A 13 3.34 -17.48 4.06
N THR A 14 3.34 -18.19 2.93
CA THR A 14 3.47 -17.61 1.58
C THR A 14 2.32 -16.64 1.32
N ILE A 15 1.08 -17.05 1.61
CA ILE A 15 -0.11 -16.20 1.42
C ILE A 15 0.01 -14.93 2.27
N PHE A 16 0.38 -15.08 3.55
CA PHE A 16 0.58 -13.94 4.45
C PHE A 16 1.65 -12.97 3.93
N LEU A 17 2.82 -13.48 3.53
CA LEU A 17 3.91 -12.64 3.04
C LEU A 17 3.52 -11.89 1.76
N VAL A 18 2.93 -12.57 0.79
CA VAL A 18 2.50 -11.94 -0.47
C VAL A 18 1.42 -10.88 -0.22
N ALA A 19 0.42 -11.20 0.61
CA ALA A 19 -0.62 -10.23 0.98
C ALA A 19 -0.04 -9.03 1.72
N SER A 20 0.90 -9.25 2.65
CA SER A 20 1.58 -8.18 3.37
C SER A 20 2.40 -7.29 2.43
N MET A 21 3.15 -7.87 1.49
CA MET A 21 3.89 -7.11 0.48
C MET A 21 2.94 -6.25 -0.37
N ALA A 22 1.85 -6.84 -0.86
CA ALA A 22 0.85 -6.12 -1.64
C ALA A 22 0.21 -4.96 -0.83
N GLY A 23 -0.12 -5.21 0.44
CA GLY A 23 -0.63 -4.19 1.35
C GLY A 23 0.33 -3.00 1.48
N TRP A 24 1.60 -3.26 1.80
CA TRP A 24 2.60 -2.21 1.92
C TRP A 24 2.90 -1.48 0.60
N MET A 25 2.85 -2.18 -0.54
CA MET A 25 2.98 -1.54 -1.86
C MET A 25 1.83 -0.58 -2.15
N LEU A 26 0.59 -0.96 -1.83
CA LEU A 26 -0.57 -0.10 -1.98
C LEU A 26 -0.51 1.12 -1.06
N VAL A 27 -0.06 0.94 0.19
CA VAL A 27 0.20 2.06 1.11
C VAL A 27 1.26 3.00 0.53
N GLY A 28 2.38 2.47 0.05
CA GLY A 28 3.43 3.27 -0.59
C GLY A 28 2.93 4.04 -1.81
N GLY A 29 2.14 3.39 -2.67
CA GLY A 29 1.52 4.03 -3.83
C GLY A 29 0.56 5.16 -3.43
N ALA A 30 -0.25 4.96 -2.39
CA ALA A 30 -1.13 6.00 -1.86
C ALA A 30 -0.34 7.20 -1.30
N LEU A 31 0.78 6.95 -0.60
CA LEU A 31 1.65 8.01 -0.08
C LEU A 31 2.32 8.81 -1.21
N ILE A 32 2.78 8.14 -2.27
CA ILE A 32 3.35 8.79 -3.45
C ILE A 32 2.30 9.67 -4.13
N TYR A 33 1.07 9.16 -4.28
CA TYR A 33 -0.02 9.95 -4.86
C TYR A 33 -0.35 11.20 -4.04
N LEU A 34 -0.13 11.18 -2.72
CA LEU A 34 -0.32 12.33 -1.83
C LEU A 34 0.88 13.29 -1.79
N ALA A 35 2.01 12.94 -2.42
CA ALA A 35 3.20 13.79 -2.43
C ALA A 35 2.92 15.23 -2.93
N PRO A 36 2.10 15.47 -3.97
CA PRO A 36 1.80 16.83 -4.40
C PRO A 36 1.03 17.64 -3.37
N LEU A 37 0.05 17.02 -2.72
CA LEU A 37 -0.69 17.64 -1.64
C LEU A 37 0.22 18.01 -0.47
N PHE A 38 1.11 17.10 -0.05
CA PHE A 38 2.06 17.37 1.03
C PHE A 38 3.08 18.43 0.66
N ALA A 39 3.59 18.44 -0.57
CA ALA A 39 4.51 19.47 -1.05
C ALA A 39 3.85 20.86 -1.00
N ASN A 40 2.60 20.98 -1.48
CA ASN A 40 1.88 22.24 -1.43
C ASN A 40 1.49 22.68 -0.01
N ALA A 41 1.24 21.73 0.90
CA ALA A 41 0.89 22.02 2.29
C ALA A 41 2.10 22.40 3.17
N LEU A 42 3.26 21.79 2.94
CA LEU A 42 4.47 21.97 3.77
C LEU A 42 5.44 23.00 3.19
N PHE A 43 5.53 23.10 1.87
CA PHE A 43 6.47 23.95 1.13
C PHE A 43 5.72 24.84 0.13
N HIS A 44 4.68 25.50 0.64
CA HIS A 44 3.78 26.29 -0.17
C HIS A 44 4.54 27.38 -0.97
N SER A 45 4.38 27.35 -2.29
CA SER A 45 5.03 28.26 -3.24
C SER A 45 4.21 28.37 -4.53
N GLU A 46 4.47 29.40 -5.33
CA GLU A 46 3.82 29.58 -6.64
C GLU A 46 4.01 28.35 -7.55
N THR A 47 5.17 27.70 -7.47
CA THR A 47 5.44 26.47 -8.23
C THR A 47 4.55 25.30 -7.77
N THR A 48 4.34 25.11 -6.46
CA THR A 48 3.47 24.04 -5.95
C THR A 48 2.00 24.31 -6.22
N GLU A 49 1.59 25.58 -6.25
CA GLU A 49 0.24 25.99 -6.64
C GLU A 49 -0.05 25.67 -8.11
N ILE A 50 0.83 26.08 -9.03
CA ILE A 50 0.69 25.78 -10.47
C ILE A 50 0.67 24.26 -10.71
N TRP A 51 1.51 23.52 -9.97
CA TRP A 51 1.52 22.06 -10.05
C TRP A 51 0.18 21.46 -9.60
N MET A 52 -0.37 21.91 -8.48
CA MET A 52 -1.68 21.49 -7.99
C MET A 52 -2.82 21.89 -8.95
N GLU A 53 -2.77 23.08 -9.53
CA GLU A 53 -3.75 23.51 -10.54
C GLU A 53 -3.73 22.60 -11.77
N THR A 54 -2.53 22.29 -12.26
CA THR A 54 -2.35 21.38 -13.40
C THR A 54 -2.90 19.99 -13.10
N LEU A 55 -2.61 19.46 -11.91
CA LEU A 55 -3.11 18.16 -11.46
C LEU A 55 -4.64 18.15 -11.30
N ASN A 56 -5.21 19.20 -10.73
CA ASN A 56 -6.66 19.32 -10.56
C ASN A 56 -7.39 19.35 -11.92
N ARG A 57 -6.81 20.01 -12.94
CA ARG A 57 -7.33 19.98 -14.31
C ARG A 57 -7.28 18.57 -14.92
N GLY A 58 -6.32 17.76 -14.50
CA GLY A 58 -6.20 16.33 -14.85
C GLY A 58 -7.08 15.39 -14.04
N GLY A 59 -7.94 15.89 -13.14
CA GLY A 59 -8.83 15.06 -12.31
C GLY A 59 -8.16 14.47 -11.07
N TYR A 60 -7.04 15.04 -10.61
CA TYR A 60 -6.41 14.65 -9.35
C TYR A 60 -7.40 14.76 -8.17
N ASN A 61 -7.54 13.69 -7.41
CA ASN A 61 -8.41 13.65 -6.23
C ASN A 61 -7.67 13.01 -5.05
N PRO A 62 -7.02 13.82 -4.19
CA PRO A 62 -6.24 13.31 -3.07
C PRO A 62 -7.10 12.57 -2.02
N MET A 63 -8.40 12.85 -1.94
CA MET A 63 -9.28 12.18 -0.97
C MET A 63 -9.37 10.67 -1.23
N ILE A 64 -9.24 10.23 -2.48
CA ILE A 64 -9.24 8.80 -2.83
C ILE A 64 -8.04 8.10 -2.17
N SER A 65 -6.85 8.70 -2.21
CA SER A 65 -5.67 8.12 -1.60
C SER A 65 -5.65 8.25 -0.08
N ILE A 66 -6.24 9.30 0.48
CA ILE A 66 -6.40 9.43 1.94
C ILE A 66 -7.31 8.30 2.46
N VAL A 67 -8.51 8.16 1.88
CA VAL A 67 -9.49 7.17 2.34
C VAL A 67 -9.04 5.76 1.98
N GLY A 68 -8.73 5.50 0.70
CA GLY A 68 -8.32 4.19 0.22
C GLY A 68 -6.99 3.74 0.81
N GLY A 69 -5.97 4.61 0.80
CA GLY A 69 -4.67 4.33 1.40
C GLY A 69 -4.76 4.15 2.91
N GLY A 70 -5.58 4.96 3.60
CA GLY A 70 -5.82 4.81 5.03
C GLY A 70 -6.48 3.48 5.41
N ILE A 71 -7.51 3.06 4.67
CA ILE A 71 -8.16 1.75 4.87
C ILE A 71 -7.14 0.62 4.65
N VAL A 72 -6.40 0.64 3.55
CA VAL A 72 -5.39 -0.39 3.24
C VAL A 72 -4.30 -0.39 4.30
N PHE A 73 -3.88 0.78 4.79
CA PHE A 73 -2.89 0.89 5.86
C PHE A 73 -3.38 0.23 7.16
N VAL A 74 -4.61 0.53 7.60
CA VAL A 74 -5.18 -0.08 8.81
C VAL A 74 -5.30 -1.60 8.67
N ILE A 75 -5.79 -2.09 7.53
CA ILE A 75 -5.92 -3.53 7.26
C ILE A 75 -4.54 -4.20 7.24
N THR A 76 -3.58 -3.60 6.54
CA THR A 76 -2.21 -4.12 6.43
C THR A 76 -1.55 -4.18 7.79
N LEU A 77 -1.65 -3.10 8.58
CA LEU A 77 -1.10 -3.03 9.93
C LEU A 77 -1.73 -4.07 10.85
N ALA A 78 -3.06 -4.19 10.86
CA ALA A 78 -3.76 -5.20 11.65
C ALA A 78 -3.34 -6.62 11.23
N GLY A 79 -3.27 -6.88 9.93
CA GLY A 79 -2.79 -8.15 9.37
C GLY A 79 -1.36 -8.47 9.78
N THR A 80 -0.44 -7.52 9.66
CA THR A 80 0.95 -7.70 10.09
C THR A 80 1.03 -7.96 11.59
N LEU A 81 0.32 -7.20 12.44
CA LEU A 81 0.36 -7.36 13.90
C LEU A 81 -0.21 -8.70 14.38
N ILE A 82 -1.33 -9.16 13.81
CA ILE A 82 -1.99 -10.41 14.22
C ILE A 82 -1.20 -11.65 13.80
N TRP A 83 -0.55 -11.59 12.62
CA TRP A 83 0.05 -12.77 12.00
C TRP A 83 1.58 -12.82 12.11
N SER A 84 2.25 -11.70 12.36
CA SER A 84 3.70 -11.67 12.60
C SER A 84 4.16 -12.59 13.73
N PRO A 85 3.46 -12.72 14.88
CA PRO A 85 3.84 -13.70 15.90
C PRO A 85 3.71 -15.16 15.43
N LYS A 86 2.77 -15.45 14.51
CA LYS A 86 2.50 -16.81 14.03
C LYS A 86 3.45 -17.24 12.91
N PHE A 87 3.89 -16.29 12.08
CA PHE A 87 4.62 -16.57 10.84
C PHE A 87 5.99 -15.87 10.74
N GLY A 88 6.21 -14.80 11.49
CA GLY A 88 7.39 -13.94 11.46
C GLY A 88 8.47 -14.29 12.49
N GLN A 89 8.28 -15.30 13.36
CA GLN A 89 9.32 -15.72 14.30
C GLN A 89 10.32 -16.66 13.60
N THR A 90 11.30 -16.07 12.92
CA THR A 90 12.64 -16.65 12.77
C THR A 90 13.32 -16.58 14.14
N ARG A 91 13.49 -17.72 14.80
CA ARG A 91 14.64 -17.93 15.68
C ARG A 91 15.84 -18.28 14.82
#